data_AF-A0A9W3Z019-F1
#
_entry.id   AF-A0A9W3Z019-F1
#
_cell.length_a   1.000
_cell.length_b   1.000
_cell.length_c   1.000
_cell.angle_alpha   90.00
_cell.angle_beta   90.00
_cell.angle_gamma   90.00
#
_symmetry.space_group_name_H-M   'P 1'
#
loop_
_entity.id
_entity.type
_entity.pdbx_description
1 polymer ?
#
loop_
_entity_poly.entity_id
_entity_poly.type
_entity_poly.pdbx_seq_one_letter_code
_entity_poly.pdbx_strand_id
1 'polypeptide(L)'
;MMQAQSMSLKVQEKLVTRLFLSTKLKQDLKILSYNAYDLSKVIQEFAQENPFVELKSSSKELQNLDWIEDNGNENLIDHLLSQVRVSVWSSKDKRVVKFLIYQLGEDGYLRTSLESLKNKASFSLQELKTGRDKLQKLDPIGIGAKDLNECLLLQARDKQDFNNIAISLLEKHELEVLADPSKWATLPYEHEKIITALKAIQTLNPTPASEYELGEPTQYLIPDLKFYFEDGRLMISSARSNLPEMIFDDEKFVDLQKDSEIKDKDYFIKQKKNFTDLHYAIQ
;
A
#
# COMPACT_ATOMS: atom_id res chain seq x y z
N MET A 1 -41.65 -87.45 -1.24
CA MET A 1 -42.17 -86.11 -1.61
C MET A 1 -41.36 -85.06 -0.87
N MET A 2 -40.70 -84.18 -1.62
CA MET A 2 -40.12 -82.87 -1.26
C MET A 2 -39.39 -82.73 0.10
N GLN A 3 -38.06 -82.88 0.09
CA GLN A 3 -37.18 -82.24 1.07
C GLN A 3 -36.93 -80.79 0.60
N ALA A 4 -37.43 -79.83 1.37
CA ALA A 4 -37.17 -78.41 1.15
C ALA A 4 -35.72 -78.09 1.53
N GLN A 5 -34.94 -77.59 0.56
CA GLN A 5 -33.63 -76.96 0.78
C GLN A 5 -33.81 -75.70 1.63
N SER A 6 -33.30 -75.70 2.86
CA SER A 6 -33.10 -74.49 3.64
C SER A 6 -31.81 -73.79 3.16
N MET A 7 -31.96 -72.76 2.33
CA MET A 7 -30.85 -71.86 1.98
C MET A 7 -30.38 -71.11 3.22
N SER A 8 -29.12 -71.33 3.62
CA SER A 8 -28.43 -70.51 4.61
C SER A 8 -28.02 -69.17 3.99
N LEU A 9 -28.78 -68.11 4.25
CA LEU A 9 -28.38 -66.74 3.92
C LEU A 9 -27.32 -66.28 4.93
N LYS A 10 -26.05 -66.37 4.53
CA LYS A 10 -24.91 -65.78 5.24
C LYS A 10 -24.98 -64.26 5.06
N VAL A 11 -25.50 -63.55 6.06
CA VAL A 11 -25.50 -62.08 6.06
C VAL A 11 -24.05 -61.62 6.22
N GLN A 12 -23.47 -61.04 5.16
CA GLN A 12 -22.20 -60.32 5.25
C GLN A 12 -22.51 -58.86 5.58
N GLU A 13 -22.26 -58.45 6.83
CA GLU A 13 -22.28 -57.04 7.20
C GLU A 13 -21.09 -56.33 6.56
N LYS A 14 -21.37 -55.49 5.57
CA LYS A 14 -20.40 -54.57 4.99
C LYS A 14 -20.35 -53.33 5.89
N LEU A 15 -19.36 -53.25 6.76
CA LEU A 15 -19.05 -52.03 7.52
C LEU A 15 -18.70 -50.92 6.54
N VAL A 16 -19.68 -50.06 6.23
CA VAL A 16 -19.45 -48.80 5.50
C VAL A 16 -19.16 -47.74 6.55
N THR A 17 -17.89 -47.44 6.79
CA THR A 17 -17.47 -46.28 7.57
C THR A 17 -17.88 -45.02 6.81
N ARG A 18 -19.05 -44.46 7.14
CA ARG A 18 -19.40 -43.10 6.76
C ARG A 18 -18.57 -42.16 7.62
N LEU A 19 -17.63 -41.44 7.01
CA LEU A 19 -16.89 -40.37 7.68
C LEU A 19 -17.90 -39.27 8.03
N PHE A 20 -18.35 -39.24 9.28
CA PHE A 20 -19.10 -38.11 9.79
C PHE A 20 -18.12 -36.94 9.91
N LEU A 21 -18.28 -35.96 9.01
CA LEU A 21 -17.49 -34.73 9.01
C LEU A 21 -17.83 -33.94 10.28
N SER A 22 -17.06 -34.16 11.36
CA SER A 22 -17.23 -33.43 12.61
C SER A 22 -17.04 -31.93 12.37
N THR A 23 -17.64 -31.10 13.22
CA THR A 23 -17.47 -29.63 13.17
C THR A 23 -15.99 -29.24 13.23
N LYS A 24 -15.19 -30.01 13.99
CA LYS A 24 -13.73 -29.91 14.07
C LYS A 24 -13.05 -30.16 12.72
N LEU A 25 -13.34 -31.29 12.07
CA LEU A 25 -12.73 -31.64 10.77
C LEU A 25 -13.10 -30.63 9.65
N LYS A 26 -14.28 -30.02 9.72
CA LYS A 26 -14.67 -28.91 8.82
C LYS A 26 -13.85 -27.64 9.05
N GLN A 27 -13.54 -27.32 10.31
CA GLN A 27 -12.71 -26.17 10.67
C GLN A 27 -11.26 -26.40 10.22
N ASP A 28 -10.72 -27.60 10.47
CA ASP A 28 -9.35 -27.98 10.08
C ASP A 28 -9.17 -27.96 8.55
N LEU A 29 -10.15 -28.48 7.78
CA LEU A 29 -10.14 -28.40 6.32
C LEU A 29 -10.17 -26.95 5.81
N LYS A 30 -10.90 -26.07 6.51
CA LYS A 30 -10.97 -24.65 6.16
C LYS A 30 -9.63 -23.97 6.40
N ILE A 31 -8.95 -24.30 7.50
CA ILE A 31 -7.62 -23.80 7.85
C ILE A 31 -6.58 -24.24 6.80
N LEU A 32 -6.61 -25.51 6.40
CA LEU A 32 -5.70 -26.06 5.38
C LEU A 32 -5.95 -25.53 3.97
N SER A 33 -7.15 -25.02 3.70
CA SER A 33 -7.52 -24.42 2.42
C SER A 33 -7.11 -22.95 2.27
N TYR A 34 -6.65 -22.30 3.35
CA TYR A 34 -6.23 -20.91 3.30
C TYR A 34 -4.86 -20.72 2.63
N ASN A 35 -4.71 -19.59 1.94
CA ASN A 35 -3.40 -19.10 1.49
C ASN A 35 -2.52 -18.81 2.72
N ALA A 36 -1.20 -18.92 2.59
CA ALA A 36 -0.24 -18.58 3.64
C ALA A 36 -0.48 -17.18 4.24
N TYR A 37 -0.90 -16.20 3.43
CA TYR A 37 -1.28 -14.88 3.91
C TYR A 37 -2.53 -14.90 4.80
N ASP A 38 -3.62 -15.52 4.33
CA ASP A 38 -4.87 -15.61 5.10
C ASP A 38 -4.66 -16.39 6.40
N LEU A 39 -3.85 -17.45 6.34
CA LEU A 39 -3.46 -18.24 7.51
C LEU A 39 -2.63 -17.41 8.50
N SER A 40 -1.69 -16.59 8.02
CA SER A 40 -0.92 -15.69 8.88
C SER A 40 -1.82 -14.67 9.60
N LYS A 41 -2.85 -14.15 8.93
CA LYS A 41 -3.82 -13.23 9.51
C LYS A 41 -4.66 -13.89 10.60
N VAL A 42 -5.13 -15.12 10.35
CA VAL A 42 -5.87 -15.91 11.35
C VAL A 42 -5.01 -16.21 12.57
N ILE A 43 -3.72 -16.53 12.38
CA ILE A 43 -2.79 -16.75 13.48
C ILE A 43 -2.55 -15.47 14.29
N GLN A 44 -2.43 -14.31 13.63
CA GLN A 44 -2.32 -13.01 14.29
C GLN A 44 -3.57 -12.64 15.09
N GLU A 45 -4.75 -12.80 14.52
CA GLU A 45 -6.02 -12.59 15.21
C GLU A 45 -6.14 -13.53 16.42
N PHE A 46 -5.77 -14.80 16.27
CA PHE A 46 -5.79 -15.78 17.36
C PHE A 46 -4.84 -15.39 18.52
N ALA A 47 -3.65 -14.87 18.21
CA ALA A 47 -2.71 -14.40 19.23
C ALA A 47 -3.21 -13.15 19.97
N GLN A 48 -3.98 -12.27 19.30
CA GLN A 48 -4.62 -11.13 19.97
C GLN A 48 -5.75 -11.55 20.90
N GLU A 49 -6.49 -12.61 20.54
CA GLU A 49 -7.58 -13.14 21.36
C GLU A 49 -7.10 -14.03 22.52
N ASN A 50 -5.90 -14.60 22.43
CA ASN A 50 -5.36 -15.55 23.41
C ASN A 50 -4.15 -14.95 24.16
N PRO A 51 -4.32 -14.53 25.43
CA PRO A 51 -3.25 -13.93 26.23
C PRO A 51 -2.03 -14.83 26.47
N PHE A 52 -2.16 -16.14 26.23
CA PHE A 52 -1.12 -17.13 26.46
C PHE A 52 -0.32 -17.50 25.21
N VAL A 53 -0.61 -16.87 24.06
CA VAL A 53 0.03 -17.20 22.78
C VAL A 53 0.99 -16.11 22.38
N GLU A 54 2.26 -16.46 22.28
CA GLU A 54 3.30 -15.60 21.74
C GLU A 54 3.65 -16.04 20.31
N LEU A 55 3.69 -15.06 19.39
CA LEU A 55 4.13 -15.30 18.03
C LEU A 55 5.62 -15.05 17.93
N LYS A 56 6.40 -16.10 17.65
CA LYS A 56 7.76 -15.92 17.14
C LYS A 56 7.68 -15.77 15.63
N SER A 57 7.97 -14.57 15.14
CA SER A 57 8.34 -14.40 13.74
C SER A 57 9.56 -15.27 13.45
N SER A 58 9.49 -16.14 12.43
CA SER A 58 10.63 -16.85 11.87
C SER A 58 11.73 -15.84 11.52
N SER A 59 12.64 -15.60 12.45
CA SER A 59 13.66 -14.55 12.32
C SER A 59 14.78 -14.96 11.35
N LYS A 60 14.77 -16.20 10.87
CA LYS A 60 15.80 -16.72 9.95
C LYS A 60 15.60 -16.32 8.49
N GLU A 61 14.38 -16.01 8.07
CA GLU A 61 14.10 -15.57 6.69
C GLU A 61 13.83 -14.06 6.58
N LEU A 62 13.50 -13.39 7.69
CA LEU A 62 13.43 -11.93 7.77
C LEU A 62 14.79 -11.24 7.57
N GLN A 63 15.90 -11.94 7.80
CA GLN A 63 17.25 -11.44 7.45
C GLN A 63 17.50 -11.41 5.93
N ASN A 64 16.73 -12.16 5.13
CA ASN A 64 16.80 -12.12 3.66
C ASN A 64 15.73 -11.19 3.06
N LEU A 65 15.10 -10.35 3.89
CA LEU A 65 14.23 -9.25 3.46
C LEU A 65 14.93 -7.89 3.67
N ASP A 66 16.26 -7.86 3.77
CA ASP A 66 17.07 -6.63 3.69
C ASP A 66 16.89 -5.88 2.34
N TRP A 67 16.25 -6.49 1.33
CA TRP A 67 15.85 -5.81 0.09
C TRP A 67 14.47 -5.16 0.16
N ILE A 68 13.64 -5.51 1.16
CA ILE A 68 12.48 -4.71 1.54
C ILE A 68 13.02 -3.66 2.51
N GLU A 69 13.85 -2.76 2.00
CA GLU A 69 13.97 -1.46 2.63
C GLU A 69 12.53 -0.95 2.77
N ASP A 70 12.14 -0.63 4.00
CA ASP A 70 11.06 0.30 4.24
C ASP A 70 11.46 1.54 3.46
N ASN A 71 11.00 1.58 2.20
CA ASN A 71 11.17 2.71 1.32
C ASN A 71 10.45 3.84 2.02
N GLY A 72 11.16 4.53 2.91
CA GLY A 72 10.81 5.80 3.54
C GLY A 72 10.76 6.90 2.49
N ASN A 73 10.17 6.57 1.33
CA ASN A 73 9.89 7.44 0.22
C ASN A 73 8.86 8.41 0.75
N GLU A 74 9.33 9.62 1.06
CA GLU A 74 8.50 10.71 1.54
C GLU A 74 7.32 10.88 0.57
N ASN A 75 6.09 10.79 1.08
CA ASN A 75 4.91 11.12 0.30
C ASN A 75 4.97 12.62 -0.05
N LEU A 76 4.57 12.99 -1.27
CA LEU A 76 4.50 14.39 -1.72
C LEU A 76 3.84 15.30 -0.67
N ILE A 77 2.72 14.83 -0.11
CA ILE A 77 1.96 15.57 0.89
C ILE A 77 2.81 15.79 2.14
N ASP A 78 3.52 14.76 2.61
CA ASP A 78 4.36 14.86 3.81
C ASP A 78 5.57 15.77 3.58
N HIS A 79 6.16 15.70 2.39
CA HIS A 79 7.24 16.57 1.96
C HIS A 79 6.79 18.05 1.97
N LEU A 80 5.68 18.37 1.31
CA LEU A 80 5.11 19.72 1.28
C LEU A 80 4.74 20.22 2.68
N LEU A 81 4.12 19.37 3.50
CA LEU A 81 3.77 19.72 4.89
C LEU A 81 5.01 20.00 5.74
N SER A 82 6.12 19.29 5.50
CA SER A 82 7.39 19.55 6.18
C SER A 82 7.91 20.97 5.88
N GLN A 83 7.85 21.40 4.62
CA GLN A 83 8.27 22.75 4.21
C GLN A 83 7.36 23.83 4.82
N VAL A 84 6.05 23.59 4.84
CA VAL A 84 5.08 24.51 5.49
C VAL A 84 5.34 24.63 7.00
N ARG A 85 5.80 23.56 7.66
CA ARG A 85 6.16 23.62 9.09
C ARG A 85 7.35 24.56 9.31
N VAL A 86 8.38 24.44 8.49
CA VAL A 86 9.64 25.21 8.60
C VAL A 86 9.49 26.68 8.15
N SER A 87 8.50 26.99 7.30
CA SER A 87 8.32 28.36 6.79
C SER A 87 7.94 29.40 7.86
N VAL A 88 8.32 30.66 7.66
CA VAL A 88 8.05 31.79 8.59
C VAL A 88 6.67 32.43 8.34
N TRP A 89 5.71 31.69 7.79
CA TRP A 89 4.40 32.23 7.44
C TRP A 89 3.46 32.34 8.65
N SER A 90 2.46 33.21 8.55
CA SER A 90 1.44 33.36 9.60
C SER A 90 0.66 32.06 9.79
N SER A 91 0.12 31.83 11.00
CA SER A 91 -0.68 30.63 11.30
C SER A 91 -1.90 30.49 10.38
N LYS A 92 -2.47 31.62 9.92
CA LYS A 92 -3.57 31.64 8.95
C LYS A 92 -3.10 31.16 7.58
N ASP A 93 -1.97 31.68 7.09
CA ASP A 93 -1.41 31.27 5.80
C ASP A 93 -1.04 29.79 5.77
N LYS A 94 -0.39 29.29 6.83
CA LYS A 94 -0.04 27.86 6.94
C LYS A 94 -1.28 26.98 6.88
N ARG A 95 -2.39 27.42 7.47
CA ARG A 95 -3.65 26.68 7.43
C ARG A 95 -4.25 26.65 6.03
N VAL A 96 -4.20 27.77 5.30
CA VAL A 96 -4.68 27.84 3.91
C VAL A 96 -3.81 26.97 3.00
N VAL A 97 -2.49 27.07 3.08
CA VAL A 97 -1.58 26.26 2.26
C VAL A 97 -1.76 24.78 2.56
N LYS A 98 -1.86 24.39 3.83
CA LYS A 98 -2.17 23.02 4.23
C LYS A 98 -3.48 22.52 3.63
N PHE A 99 -4.52 23.35 3.62
CA PHE A 99 -5.78 22.99 2.96
C PHE A 99 -5.61 22.79 1.44
N LEU A 100 -4.84 23.65 0.77
CA LEU A 100 -4.56 23.52 -0.66
C LEU A 100 -3.74 22.27 -0.99
N ILE A 101 -2.77 21.89 -0.15
CA ILE A 101 -1.96 20.67 -0.32
C ILE A 101 -2.87 19.44 -0.40
N TYR A 102 -3.88 19.33 0.46
CA TYR A 102 -4.84 18.22 0.43
C TYR A 102 -5.85 18.27 -0.73
N GLN A 103 -5.82 19.32 -1.56
CA GLN A 103 -6.65 19.42 -2.76
C GLN A 103 -5.84 19.19 -4.04
N LEU A 104 -4.55 18.91 -3.93
CA LEU A 104 -3.71 18.52 -5.05
C LEU A 104 -4.09 17.12 -5.54
N GLY A 105 -4.00 16.92 -6.85
CA GLY A 105 -4.02 15.58 -7.44
C GLY A 105 -2.71 14.84 -7.20
N GLU A 106 -2.70 13.55 -7.55
CA GLU A 106 -1.50 12.70 -7.53
C GLU A 106 -0.40 13.25 -8.45
N ASP A 107 -0.80 13.93 -9.53
CA ASP A 107 0.06 14.63 -10.49
C ASP A 107 0.62 15.99 -9.97
N GLY A 108 0.20 16.41 -8.78
CA GLY A 108 0.60 17.69 -8.17
C GLY A 108 -0.16 18.91 -8.71
N TYR A 109 -1.21 18.72 -9.52
CA TYR A 109 -2.02 19.80 -10.08
C TYR A 109 -3.21 20.18 -9.20
N LEU A 110 -3.50 21.48 -9.14
CA LEU A 110 -4.69 22.03 -8.49
C LEU A 110 -5.75 22.35 -9.55
N ARG A 111 -6.46 21.31 -10.00
CA ARG A 111 -7.51 21.42 -11.03
C ARG A 111 -8.78 22.12 -10.52
N THR A 112 -8.98 22.14 -9.20
CA THR A 112 -10.16 22.77 -8.59
C THR A 112 -10.02 24.29 -8.59
N SER A 113 -11.05 24.99 -9.06
CA SER A 113 -11.06 26.46 -9.06
C SER A 113 -11.10 27.02 -7.63
N LEU A 114 -10.45 28.18 -7.43
CA LEU A 114 -10.43 28.85 -6.12
C LEU A 114 -11.85 29.24 -5.64
N GLU A 115 -12.77 29.49 -6.56
CA GLU A 115 -14.17 29.79 -6.26
C GLU A 115 -14.91 28.55 -5.71
N SER A 116 -14.67 27.37 -6.29
CA SER A 116 -15.22 26.12 -5.76
C SER A 116 -14.62 25.78 -4.40
N LEU A 117 -13.34 26.06 -4.18
CA LEU A 117 -12.68 25.86 -2.88
C LEU A 117 -13.22 26.81 -1.79
N LYS A 118 -13.57 28.04 -2.14
CA LYS A 118 -14.23 29.00 -1.23
C LYS A 118 -15.56 28.47 -0.68
N ASN A 119 -16.31 27.69 -1.46
CA ASN A 119 -17.57 27.12 -0.98
C ASN A 119 -17.37 25.90 -0.06
N LYS A 120 -16.22 25.23 -0.17
CA LYS A 120 -15.86 24.06 0.66
C LYS A 120 -15.16 24.43 1.96
N ALA A 121 -14.52 25.60 2.03
CA ALA A 121 -13.75 26.04 3.17
C ALA A 121 -14.11 27.46 3.60
N SER A 122 -14.00 27.77 4.88
CA SER A 122 -14.33 29.10 5.44
C SER A 122 -13.27 30.19 5.15
N PHE A 123 -12.51 30.06 4.06
CA PHE A 123 -11.48 31.04 3.66
C PHE A 123 -12.03 32.04 2.64
N SER A 124 -11.54 33.26 2.69
CA SER A 124 -11.83 34.26 1.67
C SER A 124 -11.08 33.96 0.37
N LEU A 125 -11.58 34.50 -0.75
CA LEU A 125 -10.94 34.33 -2.06
C LEU A 125 -9.51 34.91 -2.09
N GLN A 126 -9.26 36.01 -1.35
CA GLN A 126 -7.94 36.63 -1.28
C GLN A 126 -6.95 35.76 -0.49
N GLU A 127 -7.39 35.14 0.60
CA GLU A 127 -6.57 34.19 1.35
C GLU A 127 -6.20 32.98 0.49
N LEU A 128 -7.15 32.44 -0.27
CA LEU A 128 -6.89 31.32 -1.18
C LEU A 128 -5.89 31.67 -2.29
N LYS A 129 -5.97 32.87 -2.88
CA LYS A 129 -4.99 33.36 -3.86
C LYS A 129 -3.59 33.47 -3.25
N THR A 130 -3.49 34.13 -2.10
CA THR A 130 -2.22 34.30 -1.39
C THR A 130 -1.62 32.97 -0.96
N GLY A 131 -2.46 32.03 -0.52
CA GLY A 131 -2.06 30.67 -0.18
C GLY A 131 -1.58 29.89 -1.40
N ARG A 132 -2.23 30.04 -2.55
CA ARG A 132 -1.79 29.42 -3.81
C ARG A 132 -0.44 29.96 -4.26
N ASP A 133 -0.22 31.27 -4.19
CA ASP A 133 1.06 31.88 -4.53
C ASP A 133 2.20 31.40 -3.62
N LYS A 134 1.89 31.09 -2.35
CA LYS A 134 2.85 30.48 -1.41
C LYS A 134 3.09 29.01 -1.70
N LEU A 135 2.03 28.26 -2.05
CA LEU A 135 2.11 26.86 -2.44
C LEU A 135 3.00 26.69 -3.69
N GLN A 136 2.83 27.54 -4.70
CA GLN A 136 3.62 27.52 -5.94
C GLN A 136 5.11 27.86 -5.75
N LYS A 137 5.51 28.33 -4.56
CA LYS A 137 6.92 28.59 -4.17
C LYS A 137 7.54 27.44 -3.37
N LEU A 138 6.76 26.42 -3.05
CA LEU A 138 7.28 25.21 -2.43
C LEU A 138 8.00 24.36 -3.49
N ASP A 139 8.83 23.45 -3.01
CA ASP A 139 9.56 22.48 -3.84
C ASP A 139 8.79 21.15 -3.86
N PRO A 140 8.62 20.48 -5.02
CA PRO A 140 9.06 20.87 -6.36
C PRO A 140 8.25 21.99 -7.02
N ILE A 141 8.96 22.80 -7.80
CA ILE A 141 8.36 23.96 -8.45
C ILE A 141 7.43 23.57 -9.61
N GLY A 142 6.29 24.25 -9.71
CA GLY A 142 5.19 23.87 -10.60
C GLY A 142 4.03 23.16 -9.90
N ILE A 143 4.18 22.76 -8.63
CA ILE A 143 3.08 22.26 -7.81
C ILE A 143 1.99 23.31 -7.65
N GLY A 144 0.73 22.88 -7.71
CA GLY A 144 -0.42 23.78 -7.56
C GLY A 144 -0.70 24.63 -8.80
N ALA A 145 -0.04 24.33 -9.92
CA ALA A 145 -0.48 24.77 -11.24
C ALA A 145 -1.86 24.17 -11.55
N LYS A 146 -2.66 24.90 -12.32
CA LYS A 146 -3.98 24.44 -12.76
C LYS A 146 -3.85 23.50 -13.95
N ASP A 147 -2.92 23.84 -14.85
CA ASP A 147 -2.73 23.21 -16.14
C ASP A 147 -1.21 23.08 -16.43
N LEU A 148 -0.84 22.21 -17.38
CA LEU A 148 0.55 21.99 -17.79
C LEU A 148 1.27 23.30 -18.17
N ASN A 149 0.56 24.21 -18.83
CA ASN A 149 1.15 25.48 -19.23
C ASN A 149 1.60 26.33 -18.03
N GLU A 150 0.73 26.46 -17.03
CA GLU A 150 1.06 27.19 -15.81
C GLU A 150 2.23 26.52 -15.07
N CYS A 151 2.29 25.19 -15.06
CA CYS A 151 3.40 24.42 -14.49
C CYS A 151 4.74 24.79 -15.12
N LEU A 152 4.82 24.69 -16.45
CA LEU A 152 6.01 24.98 -17.21
C LEU A 152 6.40 26.46 -17.11
N LEU A 153 5.41 27.37 -17.06
CA LEU A 153 5.66 28.79 -16.87
C LEU A 153 6.26 29.09 -15.50
N LEU A 154 5.77 28.45 -14.43
CA LEU A 154 6.33 28.59 -13.08
C LEU A 154 7.77 28.10 -13.03
N GLN A 155 8.06 26.93 -13.59
CA GLN A 155 9.42 26.39 -13.67
C GLN A 155 10.36 27.26 -14.52
N ALA A 156 9.87 27.79 -15.64
CA ALA A 156 10.63 28.66 -16.53
C ALA A 156 11.00 30.00 -15.88
N ARG A 157 10.11 30.56 -15.06
CA ARG A 157 10.33 31.84 -14.35
C ARG A 157 11.29 31.72 -13.16
N ASP A 158 11.39 30.53 -12.57
CA ASP A 158 12.30 30.29 -11.46
C ASP A 158 13.75 30.10 -11.92
N LYS A 159 13.97 29.51 -13.10
CA LYS A 159 15.30 29.37 -13.69
C LYS A 159 15.89 30.74 -14.05
N GLN A 160 17.03 31.08 -13.44
CA GLN A 160 17.82 32.25 -13.84
C GLN A 160 18.35 32.05 -15.27
N ASP A 161 18.24 33.09 -16.10
CA ASP A 161 18.68 33.10 -17.51
C ASP A 161 17.97 32.08 -18.43
N PHE A 162 16.67 31.88 -18.20
CA PHE A 162 15.85 31.07 -19.11
C PHE A 162 15.51 31.83 -20.40
N ASN A 163 15.24 31.11 -21.49
CA ASN A 163 14.96 31.71 -22.79
C ASN A 163 13.68 32.59 -22.74
N ASN A 164 13.84 33.91 -22.89
CA ASN A 164 12.74 34.89 -22.87
C ASN A 164 11.62 34.60 -23.87
N ILE A 165 11.96 34.00 -25.02
CA ILE A 165 11.00 33.62 -26.05
C ILE A 165 10.14 32.45 -25.55
N ALA A 166 10.74 31.47 -24.88
CA ALA A 166 10.01 30.36 -24.27
C ALA A 166 9.01 30.85 -23.21
N ILE A 167 9.41 31.80 -22.35
CA ILE A 167 8.51 32.42 -21.36
C ILE A 167 7.34 33.12 -22.07
N SER A 168 7.64 33.93 -23.10
CA SER A 168 6.63 34.67 -23.85
C SER A 168 5.60 33.76 -24.55
N LEU A 169 6.06 32.61 -25.05
CA LEU A 169 5.20 31.60 -25.70
C LEU A 169 4.30 30.88 -24.68
N LEU A 170 4.84 30.56 -23.50
CA LEU A 170 4.07 29.97 -22.41
C LEU A 170 3.00 30.95 -21.91
N GLU A 171 3.34 32.22 -21.71
CA GLU A 171 2.39 33.29 -21.30
C GLU A 171 1.21 33.46 -22.27
N LYS A 172 1.44 33.26 -23.57
CA LYS A 172 0.39 33.35 -24.61
C LYS A 172 -0.43 32.07 -24.77
N HIS A 173 -0.16 31.05 -23.97
CA HIS A 173 -0.79 29.73 -24.08
C HIS A 173 -0.53 28.99 -25.42
N GLU A 174 0.59 29.28 -26.09
CA GLU A 174 0.87 28.77 -27.46
C GLU A 174 1.53 27.38 -27.49
N LEU A 175 1.40 26.57 -26.43
CA LEU A 175 1.96 25.20 -26.36
C LEU A 175 1.44 24.30 -27.49
N GLU A 176 0.16 24.41 -27.84
CA GLU A 176 -0.43 23.64 -28.95
C GLU A 176 0.13 24.04 -30.32
N VAL A 177 0.49 25.32 -30.47
CA VAL A 177 1.13 25.85 -31.70
C VAL A 177 2.56 25.36 -31.79
N LEU A 178 3.27 25.28 -30.66
CA LEU A 178 4.62 24.72 -30.60
C LEU A 178 4.68 23.24 -30.95
N ALA A 179 3.62 22.48 -30.65
CA ALA A 179 3.54 21.05 -30.98
C ALA A 179 3.42 20.78 -32.49
N ASP A 180 2.97 21.76 -33.30
CA ASP A 180 2.79 21.63 -34.75
C ASP A 180 3.70 22.60 -35.52
N PRO A 181 4.81 22.10 -36.12
CA PRO A 181 5.74 22.91 -36.90
C PRO A 181 5.10 23.72 -38.04
N SER A 182 3.97 23.26 -38.57
CA SER A 182 3.25 23.93 -39.66
C SER A 182 2.67 25.28 -39.23
N LYS A 183 2.40 25.45 -37.92
CA LYS A 183 1.79 26.65 -37.35
C LYS A 183 2.83 27.67 -36.86
N TRP A 184 4.11 27.32 -36.87
CA TRP A 184 5.19 28.23 -36.43
C TRP A 184 5.28 29.50 -37.26
N ALA A 185 4.83 29.48 -38.52
CA ALA A 185 4.71 30.67 -39.38
C ALA A 185 3.75 31.75 -38.83
N THR A 186 2.86 31.38 -37.89
CA THR A 186 1.94 32.31 -37.22
C THR A 186 2.62 33.09 -36.10
N LEU A 187 3.76 32.61 -35.61
CA LEU A 187 4.50 33.22 -34.51
C LEU A 187 5.38 34.37 -35.03
N PRO A 188 5.54 35.47 -34.28
CA PRO A 188 6.33 36.62 -34.69
C PRO A 188 7.86 36.40 -34.59
N TYR A 189 8.32 35.15 -34.50
CA TYR A 189 9.71 34.79 -34.21
C TYR A 189 10.33 33.98 -35.36
N GLU A 190 11.65 34.08 -35.51
CA GLU A 190 12.41 33.28 -36.46
C GLU A 190 12.38 31.79 -36.07
N HIS A 191 12.37 30.91 -37.07
CA HIS A 191 12.28 29.45 -36.86
C HIS A 191 13.39 28.92 -35.94
N GLU A 192 14.63 29.41 -36.08
CA GLU A 192 15.73 29.00 -35.22
C GLU A 192 15.47 29.32 -33.74
N LYS A 193 14.93 30.49 -33.45
CA LYS A 193 14.61 30.93 -32.09
C LYS A 193 13.47 30.11 -31.48
N ILE A 194 12.49 29.73 -32.29
CA ILE A 194 11.39 28.83 -31.87
C ILE A 194 11.96 27.45 -31.50
N ILE A 195 12.88 26.91 -32.30
CA ILE A 195 13.55 25.63 -32.01
C ILE A 195 14.33 25.70 -30.71
N THR A 196 15.09 26.79 -30.48
CA THR A 196 15.83 26.98 -29.22
C THR A 196 14.88 27.09 -28.02
N ALA A 197 13.75 27.80 -28.17
CA ALA A 197 12.74 27.92 -27.12
C ALA A 197 12.08 26.56 -26.81
N LEU A 198 11.73 25.78 -27.84
CA LEU A 198 11.15 24.45 -27.69
C LEU A 198 12.10 23.49 -26.99
N LYS A 199 13.39 23.49 -27.36
CA LYS A 199 14.41 22.71 -26.66
C LYS A 199 14.53 23.10 -25.20
N ALA A 200 14.45 24.39 -24.87
CA ALA A 200 14.47 24.84 -23.49
C ALA A 200 13.24 24.35 -22.69
N ILE A 201 12.04 24.41 -23.28
CA ILE A 201 10.81 23.91 -22.65
C ILE A 201 10.89 22.39 -22.41
N GLN A 202 11.49 21.63 -23.32
CA GLN A 202 11.68 20.18 -23.17
C GLN A 202 12.61 19.80 -22.00
N THR A 203 13.40 20.74 -21.46
CA THR A 203 14.22 20.49 -20.25
C THR A 203 13.45 20.64 -18.94
N LEU A 204 12.17 21.02 -18.99
CA LEU A 204 11.30 21.22 -17.84
C LEU A 204 10.53 19.93 -17.52
N ASN A 205 10.08 19.80 -16.27
CA ASN A 205 9.36 18.61 -15.81
C ASN A 205 7.83 18.82 -15.93
N PRO A 206 7.13 18.06 -16.80
CA PRO A 206 5.68 18.18 -16.94
C PRO A 206 4.88 17.60 -15.76
N THR A 207 5.50 16.80 -14.87
CA THR A 207 4.83 16.19 -13.71
C THR A 207 5.72 16.31 -12.47
N PRO A 208 5.62 17.43 -11.72
CA PRO A 208 6.51 17.69 -10.59
C PRO A 208 6.32 16.66 -9.46
N ALA A 209 5.15 16.03 -9.37
CA ALA A 209 4.86 15.01 -8.36
C ALA A 209 5.42 13.61 -8.67
N SER A 210 5.92 13.34 -9.88
CA SER A 210 6.35 11.98 -10.27
C SER A 210 7.52 11.44 -9.46
N GLU A 211 8.34 12.31 -8.86
CA GLU A 211 9.42 11.88 -7.94
C GLU A 211 8.88 11.32 -6.61
N TYR A 212 7.61 11.63 -6.30
CA TYR A 212 6.91 11.26 -5.07
C TYR A 212 5.75 10.29 -5.31
N GLU A 213 5.52 9.90 -6.57
CA GLU A 213 4.66 8.76 -6.88
C GLU A 213 5.34 7.52 -6.30
N LEU A 214 4.86 7.14 -5.12
CA LEU A 214 5.05 5.79 -4.59
C LEU A 214 4.50 4.86 -5.67
N GLY A 215 5.39 4.31 -6.50
CA GLY A 215 5.03 3.16 -7.33
C GLY A 215 4.31 2.19 -6.42
N GLU A 216 3.13 1.71 -6.84
CA GLU A 216 2.37 0.75 -6.04
C GLU A 216 3.35 -0.29 -5.51
N PRO A 217 3.38 -0.56 -4.18
CA PRO A 217 4.33 -1.51 -3.63
C PRO A 217 4.20 -2.76 -4.48
N THR A 218 5.25 -3.10 -5.21
CA THR A 218 5.20 -4.20 -6.17
C THR A 218 4.73 -5.39 -5.38
N GLN A 219 3.51 -5.87 -5.67
CA GLN A 219 2.95 -6.96 -4.90
C GLN A 219 3.75 -8.21 -5.25
N TYR A 220 4.74 -8.52 -4.42
CA TYR A 220 5.50 -9.74 -4.57
C TYR A 220 4.58 -10.91 -4.24
N LEU A 221 4.24 -11.70 -5.26
CA LEU A 221 3.59 -12.98 -5.04
C LEU A 221 4.59 -13.91 -4.35
N ILE A 222 4.35 -14.19 -3.07
CA ILE A 222 5.14 -15.18 -2.34
C ILE A 222 4.68 -16.57 -2.82
N PRO A 223 5.55 -17.39 -3.45
CA PRO A 223 5.17 -18.72 -3.91
C PRO A 223 5.07 -19.69 -2.74
N ASP A 224 4.08 -20.59 -2.74
CA ASP A 224 3.90 -21.60 -1.69
C ASP A 224 5.01 -22.67 -1.64
N LEU A 225 5.70 -22.88 -2.77
CA LEU A 225 6.77 -23.86 -2.95
C LEU A 225 7.96 -23.23 -3.66
N LYS A 226 9.16 -23.48 -3.15
CA LYS A 226 10.44 -23.11 -3.77
C LYS A 226 11.16 -24.39 -4.20
N PHE A 227 11.65 -24.39 -5.44
CA PHE A 227 12.43 -25.48 -6.02
C PHE A 227 13.89 -25.04 -6.12
N TYR A 228 14.82 -25.83 -5.60
CA TYR A 228 16.25 -25.58 -5.74
C TYR A 228 17.01 -26.89 -5.96
N PHE A 229 18.15 -26.80 -6.62
CA PHE A 229 19.02 -27.96 -6.83
C PHE A 229 20.19 -27.90 -5.86
N GLU A 230 20.34 -28.94 -5.06
CA GLU A 230 21.47 -29.09 -4.13
C GLU A 230 22.09 -30.48 -4.36
N ASP A 231 23.40 -30.54 -4.59
CA ASP A 231 24.15 -31.76 -4.93
C ASP A 231 23.52 -32.62 -6.05
N GLY A 232 22.98 -31.97 -7.08
CA GLY A 232 22.35 -32.65 -8.23
C GLY A 232 20.98 -33.28 -7.92
N ARG A 233 20.39 -32.99 -6.76
CA ARG A 233 19.04 -33.42 -6.39
C ARG A 233 18.08 -32.24 -6.39
N LEU A 234 16.87 -32.46 -6.91
CA LEU A 234 15.79 -31.47 -6.81
C LEU A 234 15.25 -31.48 -5.38
N MET A 235 15.46 -30.37 -4.68
CA MET A 235 14.93 -30.12 -3.35
C MET A 235 13.70 -29.22 -3.46
N ILE A 236 12.68 -29.54 -2.67
CA ILE A 236 11.42 -28.80 -2.60
C ILE A 236 11.31 -28.28 -1.16
N SER A 237 11.26 -26.96 -0.97
CA SER A 237 10.88 -26.36 0.32
C SER A 237 9.55 -25.66 0.21
N SER A 238 8.72 -25.77 1.25
CA SER A 238 7.49 -24.99 1.33
C SER A 238 7.80 -23.63 1.95
N ALA A 239 7.28 -22.56 1.34
CA ALA A 239 7.33 -21.23 1.92
C ALA A 239 6.38 -21.05 3.12
N ARG A 240 5.60 -22.08 3.48
CA ARG A 240 4.84 -22.13 4.74
C ARG A 240 5.75 -21.99 5.98
N SER A 241 7.07 -22.18 5.83
CA SER A 241 8.08 -21.87 6.85
C SER A 241 8.11 -20.38 7.26
N ASN A 242 7.53 -19.47 6.45
CA ASN A 242 7.38 -18.06 6.80
C ASN A 242 6.19 -17.78 7.74
N LEU A 243 5.38 -18.79 8.09
CA LEU A 243 4.31 -18.61 9.06
C LEU A 243 4.91 -18.32 10.44
N PRO A 244 4.34 -17.38 11.21
CA PRO A 244 4.77 -17.15 12.57
C PRO A 244 4.58 -18.42 13.41
N GLU A 245 5.64 -18.85 14.10
CA GLU A 245 5.55 -19.97 15.03
C GLU A 245 4.77 -19.51 16.26
N MET A 246 3.70 -20.23 16.58
CA MET A 246 2.96 -19.98 17.82
C MET A 246 3.58 -20.77 18.96
N ILE A 247 3.91 -20.08 20.04
CA ILE A 247 4.41 -20.66 21.28
C ILE A 247 3.40 -20.38 22.37
N PHE A 248 3.04 -21.42 23.11
CA PHE A 248 2.21 -21.29 24.29
C PHE A 248 3.08 -21.01 25.49
N ASP A 249 2.75 -19.95 26.23
CA ASP A 249 3.40 -19.61 27.49
C ASP A 249 2.80 -20.47 28.62
N ASP A 250 3.40 -21.65 28.83
CA ASP A 250 2.99 -22.57 29.89
C ASP A 250 3.26 -22.00 31.29
N GLU A 251 4.22 -21.09 31.48
CA GLU A 251 4.53 -20.48 32.78
C GLU A 251 3.41 -19.52 33.20
N LYS A 252 3.03 -18.60 32.30
CA LYS A 252 1.89 -17.67 32.54
C LYS A 252 0.58 -18.43 32.77
N PHE A 253 0.36 -19.53 32.04
CA PHE A 253 -0.82 -20.38 32.23
C PHE A 253 -0.89 -20.99 33.62
N VAL A 254 0.23 -21.54 34.12
CA VAL A 254 0.29 -22.19 35.44
C VAL A 254 0.13 -21.17 36.57
N ASP A 255 0.69 -19.97 36.43
CA ASP A 255 0.60 -18.95 37.47
C ASP A 255 -0.80 -18.33 37.56
N LEU A 256 -1.44 -18.04 36.43
CA LEU A 256 -2.83 -17.55 36.40
C LEU A 256 -3.86 -18.60 36.82
N GLN A 257 -3.56 -19.89 36.67
CA GLN A 257 -4.40 -20.98 37.16
C GLN A 257 -4.40 -21.12 38.70
N LYS A 258 -3.33 -20.67 39.37
CA LYS A 258 -3.22 -20.75 40.85
C LYS A 258 -4.08 -19.72 41.55
N ASP A 259 -4.22 -18.51 40.98
CA ASP A 259 -4.91 -17.36 41.59
C ASP A 259 -6.38 -17.17 41.18
N SER A 260 -6.96 -18.06 40.37
CA SER A 260 -8.27 -17.85 39.72
C SER A 260 -9.46 -18.67 40.26
N GLU A 261 -10.68 -18.15 40.06
CA GLU A 261 -11.95 -18.83 40.37
C GLU A 261 -12.26 -19.97 39.37
N ILE A 262 -13.18 -20.87 39.75
CA ILE A 262 -13.52 -22.10 38.97
C ILE A 262 -13.95 -21.78 37.52
N LYS A 263 -14.67 -20.68 37.30
CA LYS A 263 -15.14 -20.28 35.96
C LYS A 263 -14.01 -19.80 35.04
N ASP A 264 -13.00 -19.16 35.61
CA ASP A 264 -11.84 -18.68 34.87
C ASP A 264 -10.93 -19.85 34.48
N LYS A 265 -10.88 -20.91 35.30
CA LYS A 265 -10.18 -22.17 34.99
C LYS A 265 -10.77 -22.86 33.77
N ASP A 266 -12.09 -22.92 33.64
CA ASP A 266 -12.75 -23.50 32.46
C ASP A 266 -12.44 -22.70 31.19
N TYR A 267 -12.35 -21.36 31.30
CA TYR A 267 -11.94 -20.50 30.20
C TYR A 267 -10.49 -20.76 29.78
N PHE A 268 -9.56 -20.86 30.72
CA PHE A 268 -8.15 -21.15 30.44
C PHE A 268 -7.95 -22.52 29.80
N ILE A 269 -8.64 -23.56 30.30
CA ILE A 269 -8.59 -24.90 29.70
C ILE A 269 -9.13 -24.89 28.26
N LYS A 270 -10.19 -24.12 28.01
CA LYS A 270 -10.73 -23.95 26.65
C LYS A 270 -9.73 -23.25 25.73
N GLN A 271 -9.03 -22.22 26.19
CA GLN A 271 -8.01 -21.53 25.39
C GLN A 271 -6.78 -22.41 25.11
N LYS A 272 -6.34 -23.22 26.08
CA LYS A 272 -5.28 -24.21 25.87
C LYS A 272 -5.69 -25.26 24.84
N LYS A 273 -6.94 -25.73 24.89
CA LYS A 273 -7.48 -26.67 23.90
C LYS A 273 -7.55 -26.05 22.50
N ASN A 274 -8.04 -24.81 22.39
CA ASN A 274 -8.09 -24.09 21.12
C ASN A 274 -6.70 -23.90 20.51
N PHE A 275 -5.69 -23.56 21.33
CA PHE A 275 -4.30 -23.47 20.90
C PHE A 275 -3.80 -24.81 20.36
N THR A 276 -3.98 -25.90 21.11
CA THR A 276 -3.53 -27.22 20.66
C THR A 276 -4.22 -27.65 19.37
N ASP A 277 -5.52 -27.40 19.24
CA ASP A 277 -6.29 -27.75 18.04
C ASP A 277 -5.77 -26.99 16.80
N LEU A 278 -5.50 -25.69 16.94
CA LEU A 278 -4.98 -24.85 15.85
C LEU A 278 -3.53 -25.18 15.51
N HIS A 279 -2.69 -25.48 16.51
CA HIS A 279 -1.30 -25.90 16.31
C HIS A 279 -1.20 -27.22 15.54
N TYR A 280 -2.02 -28.21 15.88
CA TYR A 280 -2.07 -29.48 15.15
C TYR A 280 -2.63 -29.37 13.73
N ALA A 281 -3.48 -28.38 13.45
CA ALA A 281 -4.02 -28.17 12.10
C ALA A 281 -3.00 -27.54 11.13
N ILE A 282 -1.94 -26.92 11.66
CA ILE A 282 -0.91 -26.21 10.88
C ILE A 282 0.33 -27.08 10.62
N GLN A 283 0.64 -28.02 11.53
CA GLN A 283 1.71 -29.02 11.37
C GLN A 283 1.34 -30.12 10.36
#